data_AF-A0A1H2UNX7-F1
#
_entry.id   AF-A0A1H2UNX7-F1
#
_cell.length_a   1.000
_cell.length_b   1.000
_cell.length_c   1.000
_cell.angle_alpha   90.00
_cell.angle_beta   90.00
_cell.angle_gamma   90.00
#
_symmetry.space_group_name_H-M   'P 1'
#
loop_
_entity.id
_entity.type
_entity.pdbx_description
1 polymer ?
#
loop_
_entity_poly.entity_id
_entity_poly.type
_entity_poly.pdbx_seq_one_letter_code
_entity_poly.pdbx_strand_id
1 'polypeptide(L)'
;MKDGRRSGCPINLSVEVLGDKWSLVVIRDMMFGNRRHFRELLNNSEEGIASNILASRLQRLAENGLVSKAADPSHKQKVIYSLTEAAIQLVPVMAHLGAWGRRHLPATRELSIRAELLERGGPELWNEFMDELREQHLGIPRPAGAESVSARLRVAYEAELARSE
;
A
#
# COMPACT_ATOMS: atom_id res chain seq x y z
N MET A 1 -13.79 -22.71 -21.23
CA MET A 1 -13.91 -21.78 -20.08
C MET A 1 -14.25 -22.58 -18.84
N LYS A 2 -13.29 -22.76 -17.92
CA LYS A 2 -13.55 -23.26 -16.56
C LYS A 2 -12.86 -22.27 -15.64
N ASP A 3 -13.55 -21.17 -15.38
CA ASP A 3 -13.06 -20.10 -14.52
C ASP A 3 -12.83 -20.73 -13.14
N GLY A 4 -11.59 -20.88 -12.70
CA GLY A 4 -11.20 -21.56 -11.46
C GLY A 4 -11.64 -20.84 -10.18
N ARG A 5 -12.66 -19.98 -10.27
CA ARG A 5 -13.23 -19.18 -9.20
C ARG A 5 -14.13 -20.06 -8.35
N ARG A 6 -13.88 -20.07 -7.04
CA ARG A 6 -14.64 -20.88 -6.09
C ARG A 6 -16.09 -20.42 -5.94
N SER A 7 -16.34 -19.11 -6.15
CA SER A 7 -17.67 -18.51 -6.16
C SER A 7 -17.67 -17.15 -6.87
N GLY A 8 -18.86 -16.64 -7.23
CA GLY A 8 -19.06 -15.26 -7.69
C GLY A 8 -19.20 -14.23 -6.56
N CYS A 9 -18.95 -14.61 -5.30
CA CYS A 9 -19.04 -13.69 -4.16
C CYS A 9 -17.93 -12.63 -4.24
N PRO A 10 -18.25 -11.32 -4.23
CA PRO A 10 -17.25 -10.25 -4.31
C PRO A 10 -16.16 -10.34 -3.23
N ILE A 11 -16.54 -10.72 -2.00
CA ILE A 11 -15.58 -10.90 -0.89
C ILE A 11 -14.61 -12.03 -1.21
N ASN A 12 -15.10 -13.18 -1.68
CA ASN A 12 -14.23 -14.29 -2.05
C ASN A 12 -13.30 -13.91 -3.21
N LEU A 13 -13.80 -13.18 -4.21
CA LEU A 13 -12.99 -12.70 -5.33
C LEU A 13 -11.88 -11.76 -4.85
N SER A 14 -12.18 -10.83 -3.93
CA SER A 14 -11.16 -9.97 -3.30
C SER A 14 -10.12 -10.79 -2.53
N VAL A 15 -10.54 -11.81 -1.78
CA VAL A 15 -9.62 -12.69 -1.04
C VAL A 15 -8.76 -13.54 -1.98
N GLU A 16 -9.31 -14.01 -3.10
CA GLU A 16 -8.54 -14.73 -4.12
C GLU A 16 -7.44 -13.85 -4.74
N VAL A 17 -7.64 -12.53 -4.81
CA VAL A 17 -6.63 -11.59 -5.33
C VAL A 17 -5.65 -11.13 -4.22
N LEU A 18 -6.17 -10.70 -3.07
CA LEU A 18 -5.43 -9.97 -2.03
C LEU A 18 -5.03 -10.83 -0.83
N GLY A 19 -5.69 -11.97 -0.62
CA GLY A 19 -5.65 -12.74 0.63
C GLY A 19 -4.41 -13.59 0.86
N ASP A 20 -3.38 -13.47 0.00
CA ASP A 20 -2.08 -14.06 0.31
C ASP A 20 -1.28 -13.17 1.27
N LYS A 21 -0.35 -13.77 2.01
CA LYS A 21 0.40 -13.12 3.10
C LYS A 21 1.18 -11.86 2.68
N TRP A 22 1.49 -11.68 1.40
CA TRP A 22 2.43 -10.66 0.95
C TRP A 22 1.80 -9.59 0.05
N SER A 23 0.67 -9.86 -0.62
CA SER A 23 0.07 -8.89 -1.54
C SER A 23 -0.26 -7.55 -0.87
N LEU A 24 -0.96 -7.58 0.28
CA LEU A 24 -1.29 -6.37 1.02
C LEU A 24 -0.06 -5.72 1.69
N VAL A 25 0.97 -6.50 2.03
CA VAL A 25 2.25 -5.98 2.54
C VAL A 25 2.98 -5.18 1.46
N VAL A 26 3.06 -5.70 0.23
CA VAL A 26 3.66 -4.98 -0.90
C VAL A 26 2.86 -3.72 -1.23
N ILE A 27 1.52 -3.80 -1.28
CA ILE A 27 0.67 -2.62 -1.52
C ILE A 27 0.85 -1.58 -0.42
N ARG A 28 0.90 -2.00 0.85
CA ARG A 28 1.18 -1.11 1.99
C ARG A 28 2.50 -0.36 1.80
N ASP A 29 3.57 -1.07 1.46
CA ASP A 29 4.90 -0.48 1.31
C ASP A 29 4.96 0.52 0.14
N MET A 30 4.21 0.25 -0.94
CA MET A 30 4.03 1.21 -2.04
C MET A 30 3.21 2.42 -1.60
N MET A 31 2.09 2.23 -0.90
CA MET A 31 1.19 3.31 -0.47
C MET A 31 1.84 4.26 0.54
N PHE A 32 2.43 3.72 1.62
CA PHE A 32 2.91 4.55 2.73
C PHE A 32 4.37 4.94 2.61
N GLY A 33 5.16 4.14 1.88
CA GLY A 33 6.57 4.39 1.67
C GLY A 33 6.91 5.00 0.32
N ASN A 34 5.93 5.11 -0.60
CA ASN A 34 6.14 5.45 -2.01
C ASN A 34 7.30 4.64 -2.64
N ARG A 35 7.45 3.38 -2.22
CA ARG A 35 8.53 2.50 -2.67
C ARG A 35 8.16 1.96 -4.04
N ARG A 36 8.87 2.39 -5.07
CA ARG A 36 8.49 2.12 -6.47
C ARG A 36 9.54 1.32 -7.22
N HIS A 37 10.69 1.08 -6.61
CA HIS A 37 11.71 0.21 -7.18
C HIS A 37 11.82 -1.11 -6.41
N PHE A 38 12.14 -2.18 -7.14
CA PHE A 38 12.29 -3.52 -6.57
C PHE A 38 13.25 -3.55 -5.36
N ARG A 39 14.39 -2.85 -5.47
CA ARG A 39 15.40 -2.82 -4.40
C ARG A 39 14.91 -2.11 -3.15
N GLU A 40 14.09 -1.07 -3.28
CA GLU A 40 13.50 -0.36 -2.14
C GLU A 40 12.46 -1.24 -1.44
N LEU A 41 11.58 -1.87 -2.21
CA LEU A 41 10.59 -2.82 -1.70
C LEU A 41 11.25 -4.01 -1.00
N LEU A 42 12.38 -4.50 -1.52
CA LEU A 42 13.13 -5.61 -0.92
C LEU A 42 13.86 -5.19 0.36
N ASN A 43 14.67 -4.14 0.28
CA ASN A 43 15.62 -3.80 1.34
C ASN A 43 14.95 -3.14 2.55
N ASN A 44 13.81 -2.47 2.34
CA ASN A 44 13.17 -1.69 3.39
C ASN A 44 11.91 -2.40 3.95
N SER A 45 11.60 -3.63 3.50
CA SER A 45 10.46 -4.41 3.99
C SER A 45 10.65 -4.76 5.46
N GLU A 46 9.70 -4.36 6.30
CA GLU A 46 9.75 -4.62 7.75
C GLU A 46 9.66 -6.12 8.06
N GLU A 47 8.90 -6.89 7.27
CA GLU A 47 8.69 -8.32 7.43
C GLU A 47 9.78 -9.19 6.77
N GLY A 48 10.77 -8.58 6.10
CA GLY A 48 11.87 -9.32 5.46
C GLY A 48 11.43 -10.21 4.31
N ILE A 49 10.63 -9.69 3.37
CA ILE A 49 10.20 -10.45 2.19
C ILE A 49 11.40 -10.99 1.38
N ALA A 50 11.37 -12.27 1.02
CA ALA A 50 12.41 -12.85 0.17
C ALA A 50 12.28 -12.36 -1.29
N SER A 51 13.42 -12.16 -1.97
CA SER A 51 13.49 -11.61 -3.34
C SER A 51 12.62 -12.37 -4.36
N ASN A 52 12.66 -13.70 -4.34
CA ASN A 52 11.84 -14.54 -5.23
C ASN A 52 10.33 -14.40 -4.94
N ILE A 53 9.95 -14.25 -3.67
CA ILE A 53 8.56 -14.02 -3.27
C ILE A 53 8.10 -12.64 -3.70
N LEU A 54 8.90 -11.59 -3.47
CA LEU A 54 8.59 -10.23 -3.92
C LEU A 54 8.40 -10.18 -5.44
N ALA A 55 9.30 -10.80 -6.21
CA ALA A 55 9.18 -10.87 -7.67
C ALA A 55 7.88 -11.55 -8.10
N SER A 56 7.56 -12.70 -7.51
CA SER A 56 6.31 -13.42 -7.77
C SER A 56 5.08 -12.57 -7.44
N ARG A 57 5.11 -11.80 -6.34
CA ARG A 57 3.98 -10.96 -5.92
C ARG A 57 3.79 -9.74 -6.79
N LEU A 58 4.87 -9.03 -7.15
CA LEU A 58 4.79 -7.92 -8.09
C LEU A 58 4.23 -8.37 -9.45
N GLN A 59 4.65 -9.55 -9.92
CA GLN A 59 4.09 -10.13 -11.14
C GLN A 59 2.59 -10.40 -11.00
N ARG A 60 2.17 -11.07 -9.93
CA ARG A 60 0.75 -11.38 -9.69
C ARG A 60 -0.11 -10.13 -9.53
N LEU A 61 0.36 -9.13 -8.78
CA LEU A 61 -0.32 -7.84 -8.62
C LEU A 61 -0.46 -7.12 -9.96
N ALA A 62 0.53 -7.22 -10.84
CA ALA A 62 0.44 -6.67 -12.19
C ALA A 62 -0.54 -7.42 -13.08
N GLU A 63 -0.55 -8.76 -13.04
CA GLU A 63 -1.52 -9.60 -13.76
C GLU A 63 -2.96 -9.34 -13.32
N ASN A 64 -3.17 -9.00 -12.04
CA ASN A 64 -4.49 -8.63 -11.49
C ASN A 64 -4.82 -7.13 -11.66
N GLY A 65 -3.97 -6.36 -12.33
CA GLY A 65 -4.23 -4.93 -12.59
C GLY A 65 -4.17 -4.03 -11.36
N LEU A 66 -3.50 -4.44 -10.28
CA LEU A 66 -3.28 -3.64 -9.06
C LEU A 66 -1.98 -2.84 -9.11
N VAL A 67 -1.00 -3.31 -9.88
CA VAL A 67 0.30 -2.64 -10.06
C VAL A 67 0.63 -2.53 -11.54
N SER A 68 1.09 -1.37 -11.98
CA SER A 68 1.70 -1.20 -13.31
C SER A 68 3.23 -1.27 -13.22
N LYS A 69 3.87 -1.67 -14.31
CA LYS A 69 5.33 -1.67 -14.45
C LYS A 69 5.72 -0.85 -15.69
N ALA A 70 6.65 0.07 -15.52
CA ALA A 70 7.19 0.89 -16.61
C ALA A 70 8.72 0.97 -16.53
N ALA A 71 9.37 1.18 -17.68
CA ALA A 71 10.81 1.46 -17.68
C ALA A 71 11.06 2.81 -16.98
N ASP A 72 12.14 2.88 -16.20
CA ASP A 72 12.56 4.12 -15.57
C ASP A 72 13.22 5.05 -16.61
N PRO A 73 12.70 6.27 -16.84
CA PRO A 73 13.30 7.21 -17.79
C PRO A 73 14.74 7.59 -17.45
N SER A 74 15.11 7.55 -16.17
CA SER A 74 16.46 7.91 -15.70
C SER A 74 17.48 6.79 -15.89
N HIS A 75 17.03 5.53 -16.01
CA HIS A 75 17.94 4.39 -16.08
C HIS A 75 17.30 3.18 -16.78
N LYS A 76 17.79 2.85 -17.99
CA LYS A 76 17.19 1.81 -18.87
C LYS A 76 16.97 0.43 -18.26
N GLN A 77 17.78 0.03 -17.27
CA GLN A 77 17.65 -1.26 -16.59
C GLN A 77 16.73 -1.24 -15.35
N LYS A 78 16.27 -0.06 -14.91
CA LYS A 78 15.37 0.07 -13.76
C LYS A 78 13.92 0.02 -14.22
N VAL A 79 13.10 -0.56 -13.37
CA VAL A 79 11.65 -0.61 -13.51
C VAL A 79 11.04 0.20 -12.37
N ILE A 80 10.02 0.98 -12.71
CA ILE A 80 9.15 1.68 -11.77
C ILE A 80 7.85 0.88 -11.68
N TYR A 81 7.52 0.47 -10.47
CA TYR A 81 6.22 -0.09 -10.12
C TYR A 81 5.32 1.03 -9.61
N SER A 82 4.05 1.05 -10.03
CA SER A 82 3.09 2.06 -9.60
C SER A 82 1.77 1.41 -9.24
N LEU A 83 1.10 1.93 -8.21
CA LEU A 83 -0.26 1.51 -7.91
C LEU A 83 -1.19 1.92 -9.06
N THR A 84 -2.14 1.06 -9.39
CA THR A 84 -3.25 1.45 -10.28
C THR A 84 -4.36 2.10 -9.46
N GLU A 85 -5.33 2.71 -10.12
CA GLU A 85 -6.53 3.25 -9.46
C GLU A 85 -7.24 2.20 -8.60
N ALA A 86 -7.33 0.94 -9.08
CA ALA A 86 -7.95 -0.15 -8.33
C ALA A 86 -7.21 -0.46 -7.01
N ALA A 87 -5.88 -0.36 -6.99
CA ALA A 87 -5.12 -0.53 -5.76
C ALA A 87 -5.22 0.71 -4.86
N ILE A 88 -5.23 1.92 -5.41
CA ILE A 88 -5.40 3.17 -4.63
C ILE A 88 -6.72 3.16 -3.86
N GLN A 89 -7.80 2.65 -4.47
CA GLN A 89 -9.11 2.49 -3.83
C GLN A 89 -9.13 1.51 -2.65
N LEU A 90 -8.03 0.80 -2.37
CA LEU A 90 -7.89 -0.03 -1.17
C LEU A 90 -7.54 0.79 0.09
N VAL A 91 -7.29 2.10 0.01
CA VAL A 91 -6.98 2.93 1.19
C VAL A 91 -7.99 2.73 2.35
N PRO A 92 -9.32 2.79 2.13
CA PRO A 92 -10.30 2.51 3.19
C PRO A 92 -10.19 1.09 3.76
N VAL A 93 -9.90 0.11 2.91
CA VAL A 93 -9.70 -1.29 3.33
C VAL A 93 -8.46 -1.40 4.23
N MET A 94 -7.37 -0.74 3.88
CA MET A 94 -6.14 -0.69 4.67
C MET A 94 -6.36 0.01 6.01
N ALA A 95 -7.13 1.10 6.03
CA ALA A 95 -7.49 1.82 7.26
C ALA A 95 -8.27 0.91 8.22
N HIS A 96 -9.33 0.25 7.73
CA HIS A 96 -10.13 -0.67 8.54
C HIS A 96 -9.35 -1.92 8.98
N LEU A 97 -8.54 -2.50 8.09
CA LEU A 97 -7.72 -3.66 8.41
C LEU A 97 -6.69 -3.32 9.50
N GLY A 98 -6.00 -2.18 9.37
CA GLY A 98 -5.05 -1.71 10.37
C GLY A 98 -5.71 -1.40 11.72
N ALA A 99 -6.88 -0.79 11.69
CA ALA A 99 -7.65 -0.48 12.89
C ALA A 99 -8.16 -1.73 13.63
N TRP A 100 -8.58 -2.76 12.88
CA TRP A 100 -8.92 -4.06 13.45
C TRP A 100 -7.69 -4.72 14.06
N GLY A 101 -6.57 -4.75 13.33
CA GLY A 101 -5.30 -5.32 13.80
C GLY A 101 -4.82 -4.67 15.11
N ARG A 102 -4.87 -3.34 15.18
CA ARG A 102 -4.53 -2.56 16.38
C ARG A 102 -5.35 -2.92 17.62
N ARG A 103 -6.62 -3.31 17.45
CA ARG A 103 -7.51 -3.66 18.57
C ARG A 103 -7.40 -5.11 19.03
N HIS A 104 -7.04 -6.02 18.12
CA HIS A 104 -7.21 -7.46 18.34
C HIS A 104 -5.90 -8.27 18.28
N LEU A 105 -4.81 -7.66 17.82
CA LEU A 105 -3.50 -8.31 17.69
C LEU A 105 -2.45 -7.55 18.53
N PRO A 106 -1.31 -8.18 18.87
CA PRO A 106 -0.24 -7.54 19.63
C PRO A 106 0.56 -6.55 18.76
N ALA A 107 -0.09 -5.52 18.24
CA ALA A 107 0.55 -4.47 17.46
C ALA A 107 1.33 -3.51 18.36
N THR A 108 2.53 -3.11 17.93
CA THR A 108 3.33 -2.11 18.65
C THR A 108 2.76 -0.70 18.44
N ARG A 109 3.11 0.23 19.33
CA ARG A 109 2.55 1.60 19.30
C ARG A 109 2.97 2.35 18.04
N GLU A 110 4.25 2.28 17.72
CA GLU A 110 4.86 2.91 16.56
C GLU A 110 4.25 2.40 15.25
N LEU A 111 4.00 1.10 15.11
CA LEU A 111 3.35 0.55 13.92
C LEU A 111 1.82 0.82 13.87
N SER A 112 1.22 1.14 15.01
CA SER A 112 -0.22 1.38 15.13
C SER A 112 -0.65 2.82 14.80
N ILE A 113 0.24 3.80 14.91
CA ILE A 113 -0.14 5.23 14.84
C ILE A 113 -0.73 5.63 13.49
N ARG A 114 -0.19 5.09 12.38
CA ARG A 114 -0.74 5.36 11.04
C ARG A 114 -2.16 4.83 10.90
N ALA A 115 -2.42 3.63 11.39
CA ALA A 115 -3.75 3.03 11.38
C ALA A 115 -4.74 3.81 12.25
N GLU A 116 -4.31 4.29 13.42
CA GLU A 116 -5.13 5.13 14.31
C GLU A 116 -5.50 6.47 13.64
N LEU A 117 -4.54 7.13 12.99
CA LEU A 117 -4.78 8.40 12.30
C LEU A 117 -5.69 8.24 11.08
N LEU A 118 -5.48 7.18 10.28
CA LEU A 118 -6.35 6.88 9.15
C LEU A 118 -7.78 6.59 9.61
N GLU A 119 -7.95 5.78 10.66
CA GLU A 119 -9.27 5.48 11.20
C GLU A 119 -9.98 6.74 11.70
N ARG A 120 -9.29 7.60 12.47
CA ARG A 120 -9.87 8.83 13.01
C ARG A 120 -10.17 9.87 11.93
N GLY A 121 -9.32 9.97 10.91
CA GLY A 121 -9.50 10.90 9.80
C GLY A 121 -10.63 10.54 8.86
N GLY A 122 -11.04 9.27 8.83
CA GLY A 122 -12.22 8.82 8.10
C GLY A 122 -12.19 9.12 6.59
N PRO A 123 -13.37 9.14 5.94
CA PRO A 123 -13.48 9.28 4.48
C PRO A 123 -12.79 10.53 3.90
N GLU A 124 -12.79 11.64 4.63
CA GLU A 124 -12.14 12.89 4.21
C GLU A 124 -10.64 12.68 4.04
N LEU A 125 -9.97 12.16 5.08
CA LEU A 125 -8.55 11.86 5.02
C LEU A 125 -8.22 10.77 4.00
N TRP A 126 -9.09 9.77 3.83
CA TRP A 126 -8.87 8.72 2.84
C TRP A 126 -8.90 9.28 1.42
N ASN A 127 -9.82 10.21 1.13
CA ASN A 127 -9.90 10.86 -0.16
C ASN A 127 -8.66 11.71 -0.45
N GLU A 128 -8.22 12.52 0.53
CA GLU A 128 -6.97 13.30 0.42
C GLU A 128 -5.76 12.39 0.15
N PHE A 129 -5.68 11.26 0.85
CA PHE A 129 -4.58 10.31 0.65
C PHE A 129 -4.66 9.61 -0.71
N MET A 130 -5.86 9.22 -1.15
CA MET A 130 -6.06 8.65 -2.49
C MET A 130 -5.66 9.65 -3.58
N ASP A 131 -6.00 10.93 -3.44
CA ASP A 131 -5.59 11.97 -4.38
C ASP A 131 -4.06 12.12 -4.41
N GLU A 132 -3.39 12.02 -3.25
CA GLU A 132 -1.93 12.05 -3.18
C GLU A 132 -1.29 10.83 -3.87
N LEU A 133 -1.86 9.65 -3.68
CA LEU A 133 -1.42 8.44 -4.37
C LEU A 133 -1.65 8.53 -5.88
N ARG A 134 -2.75 9.13 -6.34
CA ARG A 134 -3.00 9.37 -7.77
C ARG A 134 -1.98 10.32 -8.38
N GLU A 135 -1.60 11.37 -7.67
CA GLU A 135 -0.50 12.27 -8.08
C GLU A 135 0.82 11.50 -8.21
N GLN A 136 1.18 10.72 -7.19
CA GLN A 136 2.46 10.02 -7.17
C GLN A 136 2.54 8.87 -8.20
N HIS A 137 1.49 8.07 -8.32
CA HIS A 137 1.51 6.83 -9.10
C HIS A 137 0.94 6.97 -10.51
N LEU A 138 0.00 7.90 -10.72
CA LEU A 138 -0.70 8.08 -11.99
C LEU A 138 -0.43 9.44 -12.64
N GLY A 139 0.23 10.38 -11.94
CA GLY A 139 0.50 11.73 -12.45
C GLY A 139 -0.74 12.63 -12.50
N ILE A 140 -1.80 12.29 -11.76
CA ILE A 140 -3.04 13.07 -11.70
C ILE A 140 -2.88 14.14 -10.60
N PRO A 141 -2.86 15.45 -10.91
CA PRO A 141 -2.56 16.48 -9.92
C PRO A 141 -3.59 16.53 -8.79
N ARG A 142 -3.11 16.82 -7.58
CA ARG A 142 -3.97 17.12 -6.43
C ARG A 142 -4.53 18.54 -6.46
N PRO A 143 -5.58 18.84 -5.68
CA PRO A 143 -6.00 20.21 -5.41
C PRO A 143 -4.84 21.09 -4.90
N ALA A 144 -4.77 22.32 -5.40
CA ALA A 144 -3.72 23.26 -5.01
C ALA A 144 -3.77 23.54 -3.49
N GLY A 145 -2.61 23.46 -2.82
CA GLY A 145 -2.51 23.69 -1.38
C GLY A 145 -2.88 22.49 -0.50
N ALA A 146 -3.22 21.33 -1.08
CA ALA A 146 -3.49 20.12 -0.31
C ALA A 146 -2.24 19.68 0.49
N GLU A 147 -2.42 19.46 1.79
CA GLU A 147 -1.36 18.93 2.65
C GLU A 147 -0.99 17.49 2.26
N SER A 148 0.24 17.07 2.54
CA SER A 148 0.65 15.68 2.31
C SER A 148 0.21 14.82 3.49
N VAL A 149 -0.74 13.92 3.23
CA VAL A 149 -1.18 12.90 4.17
C VAL A 149 -0.01 11.96 4.48
N SER A 150 0.74 11.56 3.45
CA SER A 150 1.92 10.69 3.63
C SER A 150 2.95 11.31 4.58
N ALA A 151 3.25 12.60 4.42
CA ALA A 151 4.17 13.31 5.30
C ALA A 151 3.64 13.36 6.73
N ARG A 152 2.35 13.67 6.92
CA ARG A 152 1.71 13.69 8.24
C ARG A 152 1.78 12.33 8.94
N LEU A 153 1.45 11.25 8.22
CA LEU A 153 1.52 9.89 8.74
C LEU A 153 2.96 9.47 9.06
N ARG A 154 3.94 9.93 8.28
CA ARG A 154 5.36 9.66 8.53
C ARG A 154 5.88 10.39 9.77
N VAL A 155 5.56 11.68 9.93
CA VAL A 155 5.94 12.45 11.13
C VAL A 155 5.37 11.81 12.40
N ALA A 156 4.11 11.36 12.37
CA ALA A 156 3.52 10.68 13.51
C ALA A 156 4.21 9.35 13.85
N TYR A 157 4.60 8.58 12.83
CA TYR A 157 5.39 7.35 13.00
C TYR A 157 6.76 7.63 13.64
N GLU A 158 7.51 8.58 13.08
CA GLU A 158 8.84 8.96 13.58
C GLU A 158 8.77 9.46 15.03
N ALA A 159 7.72 10.20 15.39
CA ALA A 159 7.50 10.69 16.76
C ALA A 159 7.18 9.59 17.78
N GLU A 160 6.51 8.51 17.39
CA GLU A 160 6.27 7.35 18.27
C GLU A 160 7.53 6.48 18.37
N LEU A 161 8.27 6.31 17.27
CA LEU A 161 9.54 5.58 17.29
C LEU A 161 10.54 6.19 18.27
N ALA A 162 10.69 7.53 18.25
CA ALA A 162 11.57 8.26 19.16
C ALA A 162 11.14 8.23 20.64
N ARG A 163 9.93 7.77 20.96
CA ARG A 163 9.46 7.59 22.36
C ARG A 163 9.74 6.19 22.88
N SER A 164 9.99 5.24 21.98
CA SER A 164 10.26 3.83 22.29
C SER A 164 11.77 3.53 22.44
N GLU A 165 12.63 4.50 22.13
CA GLU A 165 14.09 4.49 22.33
C GLU A 165 14.48 5.09 23.68
#